data_AF-A0A3N5LVT8-F1
#
_entry.id   AF-A0A3N5LVT8-F1
#
_cell.length_a   1.000
_cell.length_b   1.000
_cell.length_c   1.000
_cell.angle_alpha   90.00
_cell.angle_beta   90.00
_cell.angle_gamma   90.00
#
_symmetry.space_group_name_H-M   'P 1'
#
loop_
_entity.id
_entity.type
_entity.pdbx_description
1 polymer ?
#
loop_
_entity_poly.entity_id
_entity_poly.type
_entity_poly.pdbx_seq_one_letter_code
_entity_poly.pdbx_strand_id
1 'polypeptide(L)'
;MAYTYEELKHKTVVELREMCEGIDHPAVQGHTQMNKEHLLDGLCAALNITKHTHHEAKGVDKGELKQQIKQLKKQRDEAIGAHDNAALKAVRRQIHDIKVKLHRATV
;
A
#
# COMPACT_ATOMS: atom_id res chain seq x y z
N MET A 1 8.21 18.05 -15.21
CA MET A 1 8.54 17.28 -14.00
C MET A 1 7.95 15.90 -14.17
N ALA A 2 8.70 14.84 -13.90
CA ALA A 2 8.31 13.47 -14.25
C ALA A 2 7.07 13.06 -13.42
N TYR A 3 5.92 12.88 -14.07
CA TYR A 3 4.71 12.40 -13.42
C TYR A 3 4.94 10.97 -12.89
N THR A 4 4.47 10.69 -11.68
CA THR A 4 4.47 9.32 -11.14
C THR A 4 3.15 8.60 -11.45
N TYR A 5 3.16 7.26 -11.47
CA TYR A 5 1.94 6.48 -11.71
C TYR A 5 0.82 6.79 -10.70
N GLU A 6 1.16 7.01 -9.42
CA GLU A 6 0.17 7.34 -8.39
C GLU A 6 -0.47 8.71 -8.61
N GLU A 7 0.32 9.71 -9.01
CA GLU A 7 -0.19 11.04 -9.35
C GLU A 7 -1.14 11.00 -10.54
N LEU A 8 -0.83 10.19 -11.55
CA LEU A 8 -1.74 9.98 -12.68
C LEU A 8 -3.01 9.24 -12.22
N LYS A 9 -2.88 8.19 -11.39
CA LYS A 9 -4.01 7.40 -10.90
C LYS A 9 -5.02 8.24 -10.09
N HIS A 10 -4.53 9.20 -9.32
CA HIS A 10 -5.38 10.11 -8.52
C HIS A 10 -6.08 11.20 -9.33
N LYS A 11 -5.64 11.48 -10.57
CA LYS A 11 -6.28 12.46 -11.45
C LYS A 11 -7.60 11.95 -12.01
N THR A 12 -8.42 12.89 -12.44
CA THR A 12 -9.70 12.59 -13.09
C THR A 12 -9.49 12.17 -14.54
N VAL A 13 -10.47 11.47 -15.11
CA VAL A 13 -10.40 11.01 -16.52
C VAL A 13 -10.26 12.19 -17.49
N VAL A 14 -10.87 13.32 -17.17
CA VAL A 14 -10.83 14.54 -17.98
C VAL A 14 -9.40 15.08 -18.03
N GLU A 15 -8.78 15.26 -16.87
CA GLU A 15 -7.39 15.74 -16.77
C GLU A 15 -6.39 14.78 -17.46
N LEU A 16 -6.63 13.47 -17.39
CA LEU A 16 -5.79 12.49 -18.10
C LEU A 16 -5.94 12.62 -19.63
N ARG A 17 -7.13 12.92 -20.14
CA ARG A 17 -7.35 13.13 -21.58
C ARG A 17 -6.67 14.40 -22.08
N GLU A 18 -6.76 15.48 -21.30
CA GLU A 18 -6.07 16.74 -21.62
C GLU A 18 -4.55 16.56 -21.66
N MET A 19 -3.99 15.74 -20.77
CA MET A 19 -2.57 15.37 -20.80
C MET A 19 -2.20 14.55 -22.03
N CYS A 20 -3.11 13.71 -22.55
CA CYS A 20 -2.89 12.95 -23.79
C CYS A 20 -2.91 13.82 -25.05
N GLU A 21 -3.71 14.90 -25.09
CA GLU A 21 -3.86 15.76 -26.28
C GLU A 21 -2.54 16.43 -26.71
N GLY A 22 -1.64 16.68 -25.77
CA GLY A 22 -0.31 17.26 -26.03
C GLY A 22 0.79 16.24 -26.32
N ILE A 23 0.48 14.93 -26.34
CA ILE A 23 1.46 13.85 -26.48
C ILE A 23 1.17 13.07 -27.76
N ASP A 24 2.02 13.21 -28.77
CA ASP A 24 1.91 12.44 -30.00
C ASP A 24 2.60 11.08 -29.86
N HIS A 25 1.89 10.13 -29.25
CA HIS A 25 2.35 8.77 -29.05
C HIS A 25 1.26 7.75 -29.43
N PRO A 26 1.58 6.66 -30.14
CA PRO A 26 0.59 5.70 -30.63
C PRO A 26 -0.28 5.09 -29.52
N ALA A 27 0.27 4.95 -28.31
CA ALA A 27 -0.43 4.39 -27.16
C ALA A 27 -1.54 5.30 -26.57
N VAL A 28 -1.55 6.59 -26.90
CA VAL A 28 -2.60 7.55 -26.46
C VAL A 28 -3.50 8.00 -27.61
N GLN A 29 -3.33 7.45 -28.81
CA GLN A 29 -4.21 7.74 -29.94
C GLN A 29 -5.62 7.23 -29.66
N GLY A 30 -6.62 8.12 -29.73
CA GLY A 30 -8.01 7.80 -29.37
C GLY A 30 -8.34 7.98 -27.87
N HIS A 31 -7.50 8.70 -27.11
CA HIS A 31 -7.69 8.97 -25.68
C HIS A 31 -9.10 9.51 -25.31
N THR A 32 -9.79 10.19 -26.21
CA THR A 32 -11.16 10.72 -25.98
C THR A 32 -12.20 9.64 -25.69
N GLN A 33 -12.03 8.43 -26.23
CA GLN A 33 -12.97 7.31 -26.04
C GLN A 33 -12.46 6.25 -25.06
N MET A 34 -11.20 6.33 -24.62
CA MET A 34 -10.61 5.35 -23.70
C MET A 34 -11.13 5.51 -22.27
N ASN A 35 -11.15 4.38 -21.54
CA ASN A 35 -11.45 4.35 -20.11
C ASN A 35 -10.23 4.82 -19.27
N LYS A 36 -10.45 5.08 -17.98
CA LYS A 36 -9.42 5.63 -17.09
C LYS A 36 -8.15 4.78 -17.04
N GLU A 37 -8.29 3.47 -16.92
CA GLU A 37 -7.15 2.55 -16.77
C GLU A 37 -6.30 2.49 -18.04
N HIS A 38 -6.92 2.44 -19.22
CA HIS A 38 -6.18 2.44 -20.49
C HIS A 38 -5.50 3.78 -20.78
N LEU A 39 -6.10 4.89 -20.33
CA LEU A 39 -5.45 6.21 -20.40
C LEU A 39 -4.20 6.29 -19.53
N LEU A 40 -4.28 5.78 -18.30
CA LEU A 40 -3.12 5.71 -17.40
C LEU A 40 -2.02 4.85 -18.00
N ASP A 41 -2.38 3.70 -18.56
CA ASP A 41 -1.45 2.79 -19.18
C ASP A 41 -0.76 3.38 -20.42
N GLY A 42 -1.52 4.03 -21.28
CA GLY A 42 -1.02 4.71 -22.48
C GLY A 42 -0.12 5.89 -22.13
N LEU A 43 -0.50 6.70 -21.13
CA LEU A 43 0.31 7.81 -20.63
C LEU A 43 1.60 7.33 -19.98
N CYS A 44 1.54 6.28 -19.17
CA CYS A 44 2.74 5.69 -18.58
C CYS A 44 3.69 5.13 -19.65
N ALA A 45 3.15 4.50 -20.70
CA ALA A 45 3.96 4.04 -21.83
C ALA A 45 4.57 5.21 -22.62
N ALA A 46 3.79 6.24 -22.94
CA ALA A 46 4.23 7.39 -23.72
C ALA A 46 5.28 8.25 -22.99
N LEU A 47 5.14 8.39 -21.66
CA LEU A 47 6.06 9.14 -20.82
C LEU A 47 7.22 8.28 -20.27
N ASN A 48 7.32 7.00 -20.68
CA ASN A 48 8.28 6.01 -20.16
C ASN A 48 8.30 5.93 -18.61
N ILE A 49 7.13 6.08 -17.99
CA ILE A 49 6.96 5.91 -16.56
C ILE A 49 6.78 4.42 -16.31
N THR A 50 7.77 3.79 -15.69
CA THR A 50 7.66 2.39 -15.29
C THR A 50 6.54 2.19 -14.28
N LYS A 51 5.60 1.28 -14.60
CA LYS A 51 4.57 0.81 -13.66
C LYS A 51 5.20 -0.07 -12.58
N HIS A 52 6.01 0.52 -11.71
CA HIS A 52 6.55 -0.18 -10.55
C HIS A 52 5.61 -0.01 -9.36
N THR A 53 4.52 -0.79 -9.33
CA THR A 53 3.82 -1.15 -8.09
C THR A 53 3.45 -2.63 -8.19
N HIS A 54 4.44 -3.54 -8.19
CA HIS A 54 4.96 -4.22 -6.99
C HIS A 54 3.91 -4.50 -5.91
N HIS A 55 3.51 -5.77 -5.82
CA HIS A 55 2.80 -6.41 -4.70
C HIS A 55 1.67 -5.61 -4.05
N GLU A 56 0.45 -5.80 -4.55
CA GLU A 56 -0.73 -5.74 -3.69
C GLU A 56 -0.47 -6.71 -2.52
N ALA A 57 -0.14 -6.18 -1.33
CA ALA A 57 0.16 -6.98 -0.16
C ALA A 57 -1.12 -7.61 0.39
N LYS A 58 -1.75 -8.49 -0.39
CA LYS A 58 -2.93 -9.31 -0.06
C LYS A 58 -2.64 -10.42 0.97
N GLY A 59 -1.54 -10.31 1.72
CA GLY A 59 -1.10 -11.38 2.62
C GLY A 59 -1.56 -11.22 4.07
N VAL A 60 -1.67 -9.98 4.56
CA VAL A 60 -1.85 -9.74 6.00
C VAL A 60 -2.50 -8.38 6.22
N ASP A 61 -3.65 -8.33 6.90
CA ASP A 61 -4.25 -7.09 7.42
C ASP A 61 -3.37 -6.49 8.51
N LYS A 62 -2.38 -5.70 8.08
CA LYS A 62 -1.40 -5.04 8.96
C LYS A 62 -2.09 -4.15 10.00
N GLY A 63 -3.28 -3.65 9.69
CA GLY A 63 -4.13 -2.89 10.62
C GLY A 63 -4.56 -3.71 11.82
N GLU A 64 -5.13 -4.89 11.60
CA GLU A 64 -5.60 -5.79 12.66
C GLU A 64 -4.45 -6.28 13.55
N LEU A 65 -3.32 -6.66 12.94
CA LEU A 65 -2.14 -7.09 13.72
C LEU A 65 -1.59 -5.96 14.61
N LYS A 66 -1.61 -4.70 14.13
CA LYS A 66 -1.20 -3.54 14.94
C LYS A 66 -2.19 -3.29 16.08
N GLN A 67 -3.48 -3.48 15.87
CA GLN A 67 -4.50 -3.38 16.92
C GLN A 67 -4.32 -4.47 17.98
N GLN A 68 -4.07 -5.72 17.57
CA GLN A 68 -3.77 -6.82 18.48
C GLN A 68 -2.52 -6.55 19.33
N ILE A 69 -1.44 -6.01 18.75
CA ILE A 69 -0.25 -5.60 19.51
C ILE A 69 -0.59 -4.53 20.55
N LYS A 70 -1.45 -3.56 20.22
CA LYS A 70 -1.87 -2.51 21.17
C LYS A 70 -2.61 -3.12 22.37
N GLN A 71 -3.48 -4.11 22.13
CA GLN A 71 -4.19 -4.80 23.21
C GLN A 71 -3.26 -5.64 24.09
N LEU A 72 -2.34 -6.40 23.48
CA LEU A 72 -1.36 -7.20 24.22
C LEU A 72 -0.42 -6.33 25.06
N LYS A 73 -0.08 -5.11 24.62
CA LYS A 73 0.71 -4.17 25.44
C LYS A 73 -0.02 -3.76 26.73
N LYS A 74 -1.34 -3.59 26.69
CA LYS A 74 -2.13 -3.30 27.90
C LYS A 74 -2.08 -4.48 28.88
N GLN A 75 -2.31 -5.70 28.37
CA GLN A 75 -2.24 -6.93 29.17
C GLN A 75 -0.84 -7.16 29.76
N ARG A 76 0.21 -6.77 29.03
CA ARG A 76 1.58 -6.79 29.55
C ARG A 76 1.71 -5.84 30.75
N ASP A 77 1.20 -4.63 30.65
CA ASP A 77 1.31 -3.63 31.71
C ASP A 77 0.52 -4.05 32.96
N GLU A 78 -0.66 -4.66 32.76
CA GLU A 78 -1.44 -5.31 33.81
C GLU A 78 -0.67 -6.46 34.48
N ALA A 79 -0.04 -7.35 33.69
CA ALA A 79 0.76 -8.46 34.22
C ALA A 79 2.03 -7.99 34.96
N ILE A 80 2.62 -6.85 34.56
CA ILE A 80 3.72 -6.22 35.29
C ILE A 80 3.24 -5.76 36.67
N GLY A 81 2.09 -5.08 36.73
CA GLY A 81 1.49 -4.62 37.99
C GLY A 81 1.07 -5.76 38.91
N ALA A 82 0.59 -6.88 38.36
CA ALA A 82 0.23 -8.07 39.10
C ALA A 82 1.44 -8.95 39.50
N HIS A 83 2.65 -8.61 39.08
CA HIS A 83 3.86 -9.43 39.23
C HIS A 83 3.72 -10.88 38.73
N ASP A 84 2.81 -11.12 37.77
CA ASP A 84 2.61 -12.43 37.17
C ASP A 84 3.65 -12.66 36.06
N ASN A 85 4.75 -13.29 36.46
CA ASN A 85 5.85 -13.61 35.57
C ASN A 85 5.47 -14.61 34.46
N ALA A 86 4.49 -15.49 34.71
CA ALA A 86 4.05 -16.47 33.72
C ALA A 86 3.22 -15.78 32.62
N ALA A 87 2.24 -14.97 33.01
CA ALA A 87 1.44 -14.18 32.08
C ALA A 87 2.29 -13.17 31.32
N LEU A 88 3.24 -12.49 31.99
CA LEU A 88 4.15 -11.54 31.36
C LEU A 88 4.99 -12.20 30.25
N LYS A 89 5.50 -13.41 30.49
CA LYS A 89 6.28 -14.16 29.50
C LYS A 89 5.42 -14.57 28.30
N ALA A 90 4.19 -15.03 28.53
CA ALA A 90 3.26 -15.41 27.46
C ALA A 90 2.91 -14.22 26.55
N VAL A 91 2.53 -13.09 27.13
CA VAL A 91 2.16 -11.88 26.39
C VAL A 91 3.34 -11.33 25.58
N ARG A 92 4.57 -11.33 26.15
CA ARG A 92 5.78 -10.89 25.43
C ARG A 92 6.07 -11.75 24.19
N ARG A 93 5.86 -13.07 24.27
CA ARG A 93 6.03 -13.98 23.14
C ARG A 93 5.01 -13.71 22.04
N GLN A 94 3.73 -13.56 22.40
CA GLN A 94 2.68 -13.23 21.44
C GLN A 94 2.95 -11.92 20.70
N ILE A 95 3.43 -10.89 21.41
CA ILE A 95 3.85 -9.62 20.78
C ILE A 95 5.00 -9.84 19.80
N HIS A 96 6.00 -10.65 20.16
CA HIS A 96 7.12 -10.96 19.28
C HIS A 96 6.67 -11.68 18.00
N ASP A 97 5.83 -12.70 18.13
CA ASP A 97 5.35 -13.50 17.00
C ASP A 97 4.56 -12.65 15.99
N ILE A 98 3.69 -11.75 16.48
CA ILE A 98 2.94 -10.84 15.60
C ILE A 98 3.87 -9.83 14.91
N LYS A 99 4.91 -9.33 15.60
CA LYS A 99 5.92 -8.45 14.98
C LYS A 99 6.73 -9.17 13.91
N VAL A 100 7.10 -10.44 14.12
CA VAL A 100 7.79 -11.25 13.12
C VAL A 100 6.89 -11.48 11.89
N LYS A 101 5.60 -11.79 12.10
CA LYS A 101 4.62 -11.90 11.00
C LYS A 101 4.51 -10.60 10.20
N LEU A 102 4.45 -9.45 10.88
CA LEU A 102 4.44 -8.13 10.23
C LEU A 102 5.70 -7.88 9.41
N HIS A 103 6.88 -8.19 9.95
CA HIS A 103 8.16 -8.01 9.26
C HIS A 103 8.25 -8.88 8.01
N ARG A 104 7.82 -10.15 8.10
CA ARG A 104 7.76 -11.07 6.95
C ARG A 104 6.75 -10.65 5.89
N ALA A 105 5.68 -9.95 6.26
CA ALA A 105 4.68 -9.41 5.33
C ALA A 105 5.08 -8.05 4.73
N THR A 106 6.24 -7.50 5.12
CA THR A 106 6.79 -6.26 4.58
C THR A 106 8.04 -6.47 3.71
N VAL A 107 8.70 -7.63 3.83
CA VAL A 107 9.85 -8.05 3.02
C VAL A 107 9.34 -8.89 1.86
#